data_AF-A0A291GDW5-F1
#
_entry.id   AF-A0A291GDW5-F1
#
_cell.length_a   1.000
_cell.length_b   1.000
_cell.length_c   1.000
_cell.angle_alpha   90.00
_cell.angle_beta   90.00
_cell.angle_gamma   90.00
#
_symmetry.space_group_name_H-M   'P 1'
#
loop_
_entity.id
_entity.type
_entity.pdbx_description
1 polymer ?
#
loop_
_entity_poly.entity_id
_entity_poly.type
_entity_poly.pdbx_seq_one_letter_code
_entity_poly.pdbx_strand_id
1 'polypeptide(L)'
;MSKFEKMTPQTNTLDASVDDVLRALRAPDGDGLSLAQIQSLLAGLVRAYASLRENDKDLAAFPNDSDVSATEVAIAATGLLEAADMAAFELGMWQTLKN
;
A
#
# COMPACT_ATOMS: atom_id res chain seq x y z
N MET A 1 -25.88 -15.46 -37.91
CA MET A 1 -24.62 -14.68 -37.94
C MET A 1 -24.46 -14.01 -36.59
N SER A 2 -23.37 -14.35 -35.92
CA SER A 2 -23.07 -14.04 -34.52
C SER A 2 -22.82 -12.54 -34.28
N LYS A 3 -23.40 -11.98 -33.23
CA LYS A 3 -22.87 -10.78 -32.56
C LYS A 3 -23.00 -11.01 -31.06
N PHE A 4 -22.10 -11.84 -30.54
CA PHE A 4 -21.55 -11.58 -29.21
C PHE A 4 -21.11 -10.12 -29.24
N GLU A 5 -21.93 -9.25 -28.67
CA GLU A 5 -21.50 -7.93 -28.24
C GLU A 5 -20.20 -8.16 -27.48
N LYS A 6 -19.10 -7.73 -28.09
CA LYS A 6 -17.82 -7.63 -27.40
C LYS A 6 -18.06 -6.62 -26.30
N MET A 7 -18.43 -7.11 -25.12
CA MET A 7 -18.40 -6.37 -23.89
C MET A 7 -16.91 -6.24 -23.55
N THR A 8 -16.23 -5.30 -24.22
CA THR A 8 -14.91 -4.87 -23.80
C THR A 8 -15.08 -4.34 -22.38
N PRO A 9 -14.37 -4.89 -21.38
CA PRO A 9 -14.39 -4.31 -20.05
C PRO A 9 -13.94 -2.86 -20.22
N GLN A 10 -14.80 -1.92 -19.82
CA GLN A 10 -14.40 -0.52 -19.72
C GLN A 10 -13.41 -0.45 -18.58
N THR A 11 -12.12 -0.54 -18.89
CA THR A 11 -11.07 -0.28 -17.92
C THR A 11 -11.31 1.12 -17.38
N ASN A 12 -11.59 1.22 -16.09
CA ASN A 12 -11.76 2.50 -15.43
C ASN A 12 -10.46 3.29 -15.63
N THR A 13 -10.54 4.57 -15.96
CA THR A 13 -9.34 5.40 -16.22
C THR A 13 -8.39 5.41 -15.02
N LEU A 14 -8.94 5.21 -13.82
CA LEU A 14 -8.17 5.05 -12.60
C LEU A 14 -7.36 3.74 -12.58
N ASP A 15 -7.94 2.63 -13.03
CA ASP A 15 -7.27 1.32 -13.03
C ASP A 15 -6.04 1.35 -13.93
N ALA A 16 -6.17 1.94 -15.13
CA ALA A 16 -5.04 2.13 -16.04
C ALA A 16 -3.92 2.99 -15.41
N SER A 17 -4.29 4.03 -14.64
CA SER A 17 -3.33 4.89 -13.94
C SER A 17 -2.62 4.15 -12.80
N VAL A 18 -3.32 3.27 -12.08
CA VAL A 18 -2.73 2.43 -11.03
C VAL A 18 -1.73 1.44 -11.63
N ASP A 19 -2.07 0.80 -12.75
CA ASP A 19 -1.17 -0.12 -13.45
C ASP A 19 0.13 0.58 -13.89
N ASP A 20 0.03 1.82 -14.36
CA ASP A 20 1.20 2.62 -14.74
C ASP A 20 2.07 2.98 -13.53
N VAL A 21 1.46 3.33 -12.38
CA VAL A 21 2.18 3.56 -11.11
C VAL A 21 2.87 2.29 -10.63
N LEU A 22 2.19 1.14 -10.66
CA LEU A 22 2.77 -0.15 -10.27
C LEU A 22 3.91 -0.56 -11.19
N ARG A 23 3.84 -0.23 -12.49
CA ARG A 23 4.94 -0.44 -13.43
C ARG A 23 6.13 0.45 -13.09
N ALA A 24 5.91 1.73 -12.82
CA ALA A 24 6.95 2.68 -12.45
C ALA A 24 7.66 2.29 -11.13
N LEU A 25 6.94 1.71 -10.17
CA LEU A 25 7.53 1.18 -8.93
C LEU A 25 8.51 0.02 -9.14
N ARG A 26 8.36 -0.75 -10.24
CA ARG A 26 9.22 -1.90 -10.55
C ARG A 26 10.47 -1.54 -11.38
N ALA A 27 10.60 -0.29 -11.81
CA ALA A 27 11.64 0.16 -12.75
C ALA A 27 12.55 1.25 -12.13
N PRO A 28 13.59 0.87 -11.36
CA PRO A 28 14.43 1.83 -10.65
C PRO A 28 15.34 2.70 -11.53
N ASP A 29 15.65 2.28 -12.77
CA ASP A 29 16.74 2.87 -13.58
C ASP A 29 16.31 3.70 -14.81
N GLY A 30 15.03 4.04 -14.97
CA GLY A 30 14.54 4.76 -16.17
C GLY A 30 13.34 5.67 -15.92
N ASP A 31 12.13 5.12 -16.00
CA ASP A 31 10.85 5.84 -15.87
C ASP A 31 10.24 5.65 -14.46
N GLY A 32 11.09 5.55 -13.45
CA GLY A 32 10.69 5.35 -12.06
C GLY A 32 10.03 6.59 -11.45
N LEU A 33 9.35 6.39 -10.32
CA LEU A 33 8.82 7.50 -9.53
C LEU A 33 9.95 8.26 -8.83
N SER A 34 9.84 9.58 -8.77
CA SER A 34 10.73 10.38 -7.92
C SER A 34 10.55 10.03 -6.44
N LEU A 35 11.58 10.28 -5.63
CA LEU A 35 11.51 10.06 -4.18
C LEU A 35 10.30 10.73 -3.53
N ALA A 36 10.00 11.98 -3.92
CA ALA A 36 8.85 12.73 -3.38
C ALA A 36 7.50 12.09 -3.74
N GLN A 37 7.39 11.51 -4.95
CA GLN A 37 6.19 10.78 -5.36
C GLN A 37 6.04 9.49 -4.56
N ILE A 38 7.13 8.74 -4.34
CA ILE A 38 7.13 7.51 -3.53
C ILE A 38 6.70 7.84 -2.08
N GLN A 39 7.27 8.89 -1.48
CA GLN A 39 6.91 9.34 -0.14
C GLN A 39 5.43 9.74 -0.04
N SER A 40 4.92 10.46 -1.05
CA SER A 40 3.51 10.88 -1.10
C SER A 40 2.55 9.71 -1.23
N LEU A 41 2.88 8.73 -2.09
CA LEU A 41 2.11 7.50 -2.24
C LEU A 41 2.10 6.69 -0.94
N LEU A 42 3.26 6.51 -0.30
CA LEU A 42 3.36 5.77 0.95
C LEU A 42 2.52 6.42 2.07
N ALA A 43 2.58 7.75 2.20
CA ALA A 43 1.76 8.47 3.18
C ALA A 43 0.25 8.31 2.92
N GLY A 44 -0.17 8.37 1.65
CA GLY A 44 -1.56 8.14 1.25
C GLY A 44 -2.03 6.71 1.53
N LEU A 45 -1.21 5.72 1.19
CA LEU A 45 -1.50 4.30 1.42
C LEU A 45 -1.61 3.97 2.91
N VAL A 46 -0.70 4.47 3.75
CA VAL A 46 -0.76 4.29 5.21
C VAL A 46 -2.06 4.85 5.77
N ARG A 47 -2.46 6.07 5.36
CA ARG A 47 -3.72 6.68 5.81
C ARG A 47 -4.95 5.88 5.37
N ALA A 48 -4.99 5.46 4.10
CA ALA A 48 -6.09 4.69 3.57
C ALA A 48 -6.20 3.33 4.27
N TYR A 49 -5.08 2.62 4.41
CA TYR A 49 -5.04 1.32 5.08
C TYR A 49 -5.46 1.42 6.55
N ALA A 50 -4.98 2.43 7.29
CA ALA A 50 -5.39 2.67 8.67
C ALA A 50 -6.92 2.85 8.78
N SER A 51 -7.51 3.70 7.93
CA SER A 51 -8.95 3.93 7.91
C SER A 51 -9.76 2.68 7.54
N LEU A 52 -9.28 1.87 6.60
CA LEU A 52 -9.94 0.61 6.25
C LEU A 52 -9.86 -0.41 7.39
N ARG A 53 -8.69 -0.53 8.04
CA ARG A 53 -8.44 -1.47 9.14
C ARG A 53 -9.19 -1.10 10.42
N GLU A 54 -9.47 0.19 10.65
CA GLU A 54 -10.37 0.64 11.73
C GLU A 54 -11.79 0.08 11.57
N ASN A 55 -12.25 -0.07 10.33
CA ASN A 55 -13.58 -0.60 10.01
C ASN A 55 -13.60 -2.13 9.90
N ASP A 56 -12.48 -2.75 9.53
CA ASP A 56 -12.32 -4.19 9.38
C ASP A 56 -11.00 -4.66 10.01
N LYS A 57 -11.10 -5.27 11.21
CA LYS A 57 -9.96 -5.77 11.97
C LYS A 57 -9.30 -7.00 11.35
N ASP A 58 -9.91 -7.63 10.36
CA ASP A 58 -9.39 -8.82 9.69
C ASP A 58 -8.81 -8.51 8.30
N LEU A 59 -8.94 -7.26 7.82
CA LEU A 59 -8.41 -6.82 6.52
C LEU A 59 -6.90 -7.03 6.37
N ALA A 60 -6.48 -8.02 5.58
CA ALA A 60 -5.07 -8.27 5.34
C ALA A 60 -4.34 -7.05 4.73
N ALA A 61 -3.10 -6.79 5.20
CA ALA A 61 -2.26 -5.71 4.67
C ALA A 61 -1.77 -5.98 3.23
N PHE A 62 -1.65 -7.26 2.89
CA PHE A 62 -1.14 -7.75 1.61
C PHE A 62 -2.11 -8.78 1.02
N PRO A 63 -2.20 -8.90 -0.31
CA PRO A 63 -2.91 -10.00 -0.94
C PRO A 63 -2.19 -11.34 -0.66
N ASN A 64 -2.92 -12.45 -0.80
CA ASN A 64 -2.42 -13.79 -0.47
C ASN A 64 -1.21 -14.23 -1.32
N ASP A 65 -1.04 -13.65 -2.50
CA ASP A 65 0.04 -13.92 -3.46
C ASP A 65 1.13 -12.85 -3.46
N SER A 66 1.16 -11.99 -2.44
CA SER A 66 2.21 -11.00 -2.25
C SER A 66 3.59 -11.64 -2.14
N ASP A 67 4.56 -11.09 -2.88
CA ASP A 67 5.98 -11.49 -2.86
C ASP A 67 6.83 -10.71 -1.85
N VAL A 68 6.23 -9.76 -1.12
CA VAL A 68 6.89 -8.98 -0.06
C VAL A 68 7.43 -9.89 1.04
N SER A 69 8.73 -9.85 1.27
CA SER A 69 9.42 -10.64 2.28
C SER A 69 9.25 -10.06 3.69
N ALA A 70 9.40 -10.92 4.72
CA ALA A 70 9.36 -10.49 6.11
C ALA A 70 10.42 -9.41 6.44
N THR A 71 11.57 -9.45 5.77
CA THR A 71 12.63 -8.44 5.92
C THR A 71 12.21 -7.08 5.37
N GLU A 72 11.59 -7.04 4.20
CA GLU A 72 11.08 -5.79 3.62
C GLU A 72 9.97 -5.18 4.48
N VAL A 73 9.07 -6.02 5.01
CA VAL A 73 8.05 -5.59 5.98
C VAL A 73 8.71 -4.97 7.22
N ALA A 74 9.73 -5.63 7.78
CA ALA A 74 10.42 -5.11 8.96
C ALA A 74 11.08 -3.75 8.69
N ILE A 75 11.79 -3.60 7.57
CA ILE A 75 12.44 -2.34 7.16
C ILE A 75 11.41 -1.22 6.98
N ALA A 76 10.32 -1.49 6.27
CA ALA A 76 9.28 -0.51 6.03
C ALA A 76 8.59 -0.10 7.33
N ALA A 77 8.25 -1.07 8.19
CA ALA A 77 7.65 -0.79 9.49
C ALA A 77 8.56 0.05 10.37
N THR A 78 9.85 -0.30 10.52
CA THR A 78 10.78 0.48 11.34
C THR A 78 10.95 1.91 10.82
N GLY A 79 11.09 2.09 9.50
CA GLY A 79 11.21 3.42 8.91
C GLY A 79 9.95 4.27 9.11
N LEU A 80 8.76 3.68 9.04
CA LEU A 80 7.49 4.37 9.34
C LEU A 80 7.38 4.75 10.82
N LEU A 81 7.78 3.87 11.74
CA LEU A 81 7.76 4.14 13.19
C LEU A 81 8.73 5.27 13.55
N GLU A 82 9.94 5.26 12.99
CA GLU A 82 10.93 6.34 13.15
C GLU A 82 10.42 7.66 12.59
N ALA A 83 9.84 7.66 11.38
CA ALA A 83 9.29 8.86 10.74
C ALA A 83 8.09 9.45 11.50
N ALA A 84 7.32 8.61 12.20
CA ALA A 84 6.22 9.04 13.05
C ALA A 84 6.66 9.49 14.45
N ASP A 85 7.96 9.54 14.72
CA ASP A 85 8.55 9.84 16.03
C ASP A 85 7.94 8.96 17.15
N MET A 86 7.74 7.67 16.84
CA MET A 86 7.12 6.75 17.80
C MET A 86 8.00 6.39 19.00
N ALA A 87 9.21 6.93 19.11
CA ALA A 87 9.91 6.98 20.40
C ALA A 87 9.08 7.71 21.48
N ALA A 88 8.12 8.55 21.09
CA ALA A 88 7.14 9.20 21.98
C ALA A 88 5.86 8.37 22.24
N PHE A 89 5.60 7.30 21.48
CA PHE A 89 4.48 6.38 21.73
C PHE A 89 4.98 5.18 22.55
N GLU A 90 4.98 5.37 23.86
CA GLU A 90 5.24 4.33 24.86
C GLU A 90 4.59 2.99 24.48
N LEU A 91 5.39 1.94 24.30
CA LEU A 91 4.95 0.55 24.11
C LEU A 91 3.89 0.10 25.15
N GLY A 92 3.81 0.80 26.29
CA GLY A 92 2.76 0.64 27.30
C GLY A 92 1.32 0.84 26.79
N MET A 93 1.09 1.68 25.77
CA MET A 93 -0.26 1.89 25.22
C MET A 93 -0.74 0.75 24.31
N TRP A 94 0.16 -0.06 23.75
CA TRP A 94 -0.23 -1.24 22.98
C TRP A 94 -0.54 -2.45 23.87
N GLN A 95 0.03 -2.51 25.07
CA GLN A 95 -0.26 -3.54 26.08
C GLN A 95 -1.64 -3.35 26.70
N THR A 96 -2.12 -2.11 26.85
CA THR A 96 -3.47 -1.83 27.38
C THR A 96 -4.60 -2.13 26.41
N LEU A 97 -4.33 -2.20 25.10
CA LEU A 97 -5.31 -2.58 24.07
C LEU A 97 -5.52 -4.11 23.94
N LYS A 98 -4.69 -4.92 24.60
CA LYS A 98 -4.79 -6.39 24.60
C LYS A 98 -5.54 -6.97 25.80
N ASN A 99 -6.07 -6.11 26.68
CA ASN A 99 -6.92 -6.50 27.81
C ASN A 99 -8.38 -6.14 27.55
#